data_AF-G4TSA8-F1
#
_entry.id   AF-G4TSA8-F1
#
_cell.length_a   1.000
_cell.length_b   1.000
_cell.length_c   1.000
_cell.angle_alpha   90.00
_cell.angle_beta   90.00
_cell.angle_gamma   90.00
#
_symmetry.space_group_name_H-M   'P 1'
#
loop_
_entity.id
_entity.type
_entity.pdbx_description
1 polymer ?
#
loop_
_entity_poly.entity_id
_entity_poly.type
_entity_poly.pdbx_seq_one_letter_code
_entity_poly.pdbx_strand_id
1 'polypeptide(L)'
;MSKQEILSWTQRVENDEEDDQLPVEFDWTRLEDDWSGFMLFAQQQLLNSSTKLRTGFINGRLIPLAARADFSMSQTMDMFKLVIVTLPRYIDAPSRLAALKMAETMVRRDELRGKPEGEADVSKMGVSEQIIGWLNVEATRMSKSSG
;
A
#
# COMPACT_ATOMS: atom_id res chain seq x y z
N MET A 1 2.35 9.53 -15.99
CA MET A 1 3.28 8.42 -16.27
C MET A 1 2.85 7.70 -17.54
N SER A 2 3.77 7.09 -18.27
CA SER A 2 3.43 6.28 -19.45
C SER A 2 3.05 4.86 -19.02
N LYS A 3 2.03 4.26 -19.65
CA LYS A 3 1.59 2.87 -19.42
C LYS A 3 2.74 1.85 -19.51
N GLN A 4 3.79 2.18 -20.28
CA GLN A 4 4.98 1.35 -20.45
C GLN A 4 5.86 1.28 -19.19
N GLU A 5 5.88 2.33 -18.37
CA GLU A 5 6.67 2.36 -17.14
C GLU A 5 6.07 1.41 -16.09
N ILE A 6 4.74 1.40 -15.96
CA ILE A 6 3.99 0.51 -15.07
C ILE A 6 4.23 -0.96 -15.44
N LEU A 7 4.15 -1.30 -16.73
CA LEU A 7 4.39 -2.66 -17.23
C LEU A 7 5.84 -3.14 -17.06
N SER A 8 6.82 -2.24 -17.16
CA SER A 8 8.23 -2.61 -17.00
C SER A 8 8.59 -3.06 -15.56
N TRP A 9 7.81 -2.65 -14.57
CA TRP A 9 7.99 -3.04 -13.17
C TRP A 9 7.26 -4.34 -12.83
N THR A 10 6.21 -4.70 -13.57
CA THR A 10 5.44 -5.93 -13.35
C THR A 10 6.26 -7.17 -13.74
N GLN A 11 6.89 -7.14 -14.91
CA GLN A 11 7.67 -8.27 -15.44
C GLN A 11 8.91 -8.63 -14.62
N ARG A 12 9.46 -7.72 -13.81
CA ARG A 12 10.70 -7.97 -13.06
C ARG A 12 10.54 -8.94 -11.87
N VAL A 13 9.31 -9.29 -11.51
CA VAL A 13 8.97 -10.16 -10.36
C VAL A 13 8.59 -11.57 -10.79
N GLU A 14 8.43 -11.84 -12.09
CA GLU A 14 7.96 -13.12 -12.63
C GLU A 14 9.02 -14.24 -12.66
N ASN A 15 10.25 -13.99 -12.23
CA ASN A 15 11.40 -14.87 -12.51
C ASN A 15 11.87 -15.76 -11.34
N ASP A 16 10.98 -16.22 -10.46
CA ASP A 16 11.33 -17.19 -9.42
C ASP A 16 10.18 -18.20 -9.19
N GLU A 17 10.26 -19.33 -9.91
CA GLU A 17 9.28 -20.41 -9.92
C GLU A 17 9.31 -21.22 -8.62
N GLU A 18 8.21 -21.24 -7.87
CA GLU A 18 7.81 -22.37 -7.01
C GLU A 18 6.28 -22.35 -6.83
N ASP A 19 5.68 -23.52 -7.05
CA ASP A 19 4.27 -23.83 -7.33
C ASP A 19 3.33 -23.66 -6.12
N ASP A 20 3.09 -22.42 -5.69
CA ASP A 20 1.96 -22.03 -4.84
C ASP A 20 0.99 -21.22 -5.72
N GLN A 21 -0.20 -21.77 -6.01
CA GLN A 21 -1.29 -21.17 -6.81
C GLN A 21 -1.10 -19.67 -7.05
N LEU A 22 -0.56 -19.33 -8.23
CA LEU A 22 -0.29 -17.93 -8.59
C LEU A 22 -1.58 -17.13 -8.38
N PRO A 23 -1.56 -16.13 -7.48
CA PRO A 23 -2.74 -15.35 -7.23
C PRO A 23 -3.19 -14.69 -8.53
N VAL A 24 -4.51 -14.70 -8.79
CA VAL A 24 -5.15 -14.07 -9.97
C VAL A 24 -4.46 -12.75 -10.28
N GLU A 25 -3.77 -12.69 -11.41
CA GLU A 25 -2.94 -11.54 -11.76
C GLU A 25 -3.84 -10.32 -12.00
N PHE A 26 -3.57 -9.21 -11.31
CA PHE A 26 -4.27 -7.96 -11.56
C PHE A 26 -3.71 -7.28 -12.80
N ASP A 27 -4.59 -6.91 -13.73
CA ASP A 27 -4.21 -6.09 -14.88
C ASP A 27 -3.89 -4.66 -14.43
N TRP A 28 -2.59 -4.40 -14.21
CA TRP A 28 -2.07 -3.10 -13.78
C TRP A 28 -2.37 -1.96 -14.76
N THR A 29 -2.69 -2.26 -16.02
CA THR A 29 -3.11 -1.24 -16.98
C THR A 29 -4.46 -0.62 -16.63
N ARG A 30 -5.25 -1.31 -15.81
CA ARG A 30 -6.56 -0.89 -15.32
C ARG A 30 -6.53 -0.28 -13.93
N LEU A 31 -5.35 -0.06 -13.33
CA LEU A 31 -5.25 0.47 -11.97
C LEU A 31 -6.01 1.80 -11.79
N GLU A 32 -5.94 2.68 -12.79
CA GLU A 32 -6.63 3.98 -12.77
C GLU A 32 -8.14 3.83 -12.96
N ASP A 33 -8.57 2.87 -13.79
CA ASP A 33 -9.98 2.66 -14.15
C ASP A 33 -10.72 1.73 -13.17
N ASP A 34 -9.99 0.90 -12.43
CA ASP A 34 -10.52 -0.16 -11.54
C ASP A 34 -9.79 -0.17 -10.18
N TRP A 35 -9.87 0.97 -9.49
CA TRP A 35 -9.31 1.10 -8.14
C TRP A 35 -9.92 0.10 -7.16
N SER A 36 -11.23 -0.11 -7.22
CA SER A 36 -11.94 -1.06 -6.34
C SER A 36 -11.47 -2.50 -6.56
N GLY A 37 -11.30 -2.92 -7.82
CA GLY A 37 -10.74 -4.22 -8.16
C GLY A 37 -9.31 -4.39 -7.67
N PHE A 38 -8.48 -3.35 -7.82
CA PHE A 38 -7.13 -3.34 -7.26
C PHE A 38 -7.13 -3.50 -5.73
N MET A 39 -7.99 -2.77 -5.01
CA MET A 39 -8.06 -2.83 -3.55
C MET A 39 -8.47 -4.23 -3.06
N LEU A 40 -9.42 -4.89 -3.76
CA LEU A 40 -9.82 -6.25 -3.45
C LEU A 40 -8.68 -7.24 -3.71
N PHE A 41 -8.02 -7.14 -4.87
CA PHE A 41 -6.86 -7.97 -5.20
C PHE A 41 -5.73 -7.81 -4.18
N ALA A 42 -5.36 -6.57 -3.85
CA ALA A 42 -4.30 -6.27 -2.90
C ALA A 42 -4.62 -6.80 -1.50
N GLN A 43 -5.90 -6.73 -1.07
CA GLN A 43 -6.33 -7.35 0.18
C GLN A 43 -6.13 -8.87 0.18
N GLN A 44 -6.47 -9.55 -0.92
CA GLN A 44 -6.24 -11.00 -1.04
C GLN A 44 -4.75 -11.35 -0.94
N GLN A 45 -3.88 -10.56 -1.58
CA GLN A 45 -2.42 -10.76 -1.49
C GLN A 45 -1.90 -10.59 -0.06
N LEU A 46 -2.36 -9.56 0.64
CA LEU A 46 -1.95 -9.29 2.02
C LEU A 46 -2.46 -10.34 3.01
N LEU A 47 -3.57 -11.00 2.70
CA LEU A 47 -4.14 -12.06 3.55
C LEU A 47 -3.68 -13.46 3.15
N ASN A 48 -2.77 -13.59 2.19
CA ASN A 48 -2.15 -14.87 1.84
C ASN A 48 -1.47 -15.49 3.07
N SER A 49 -1.47 -16.82 3.22
CA SER A 49 -0.85 -17.52 4.35
C SER A 49 0.68 -17.54 4.31
N SER A 50 1.29 -17.43 3.12
CA SER A 50 2.73 -17.43 2.91
C SER A 50 3.36 -16.07 3.20
N THR A 51 4.29 -16.03 4.16
CA THR A 51 5.11 -14.84 4.45
C THR A 51 5.90 -14.38 3.23
N LYS A 52 6.41 -15.32 2.41
CA LYS A 52 7.18 -15.00 1.19
C LYS A 52 6.31 -14.26 0.19
N LEU A 53 5.10 -14.76 -0.08
CA LEU A 53 4.17 -14.11 -1.02
C LEU A 53 3.71 -12.74 -0.51
N ARG A 54 3.32 -12.63 0.77
CA ARG A 54 2.92 -11.34 1.37
C ARG A 54 4.03 -10.30 1.27
N THR A 55 5.23 -10.64 1.75
CA THR A 55 6.35 -9.69 1.78
C THR A 55 6.87 -9.38 0.37
N GLY A 56 6.87 -10.37 -0.53
CA GLY A 56 7.18 -10.18 -1.95
C GLY A 56 6.23 -9.20 -2.62
N PHE A 57 4.92 -9.33 -2.38
CA PHE A 57 3.92 -8.39 -2.90
C PHE A 57 4.09 -6.98 -2.32
N ILE A 58 4.25 -6.84 -1.00
CA ILE A 58 4.41 -5.53 -0.37
C ILE A 58 5.66 -4.82 -0.90
N ASN A 59 6.81 -5.50 -0.90
CA ASN A 59 8.09 -4.92 -1.28
C ASN A 59 8.22 -4.71 -2.80
N GLY A 60 7.73 -5.66 -3.60
CA GLY A 60 7.85 -5.63 -5.05
C GLY A 60 6.76 -4.84 -5.77
N ARG A 61 5.60 -4.62 -5.14
CA ARG A 61 4.45 -3.93 -5.76
C ARG A 61 3.98 -2.72 -4.97
N LEU A 62 3.56 -2.90 -3.72
CA LEU A 62 2.88 -1.83 -2.97
C LEU A 62 3.80 -0.67 -2.59
N ILE A 63 5.02 -0.94 -2.14
CA ILE A 63 6.00 0.10 -1.78
C ILE A 63 6.38 0.94 -3.01
N PRO A 64 6.80 0.35 -4.15
CA PRO A 64 7.07 1.12 -5.37
C PRO A 64 5.88 1.97 -5.81
N LEU A 65 4.67 1.40 -5.72
CA LEU A 65 3.45 2.11 -6.07
C LEU A 65 3.20 3.31 -5.15
N ALA A 66 3.25 3.12 -3.83
CA ALA A 66 3.10 4.19 -2.84
C ALA A 66 4.14 5.31 -2.98
N ALA A 67 5.36 4.96 -3.37
CA ALA A 67 6.46 5.91 -3.54
C ALA A 67 6.33 6.81 -4.78
N ARG A 68 5.52 6.43 -5.79
CA ARG A 68 5.58 7.08 -7.12
C ARG A 68 4.21 7.40 -7.74
N ALA A 69 3.14 6.71 -7.37
CA ALA A 69 1.83 6.88 -8.01
C ALA A 69 1.18 8.19 -7.60
N ASP A 70 0.61 8.95 -8.52
CA ASP A 70 -0.10 10.19 -8.16
C ASP A 70 -1.50 9.89 -7.62
N PHE A 71 -1.54 9.49 -6.35
CA PHE A 71 -2.78 9.16 -5.66
C PHE A 71 -3.49 10.40 -5.15
N SER A 72 -4.81 10.41 -5.30
CA SER A 72 -5.67 11.29 -4.52
C SER A 72 -5.56 11.00 -3.02
N MET A 73 -6.03 11.94 -2.19
CA MET A 73 -6.04 11.73 -0.73
C MET A 73 -6.87 10.50 -0.34
N SER A 74 -7.99 10.27 -1.04
CA SER A 74 -8.82 9.08 -0.80
C SER A 74 -8.05 7.78 -1.07
N GLN A 75 -7.42 7.67 -2.24
CA GLN A 75 -6.64 6.48 -2.62
C GLN A 75 -5.45 6.26 -1.68
N THR A 76 -4.81 7.35 -1.24
CA THR A 76 -3.76 7.31 -0.22
C THR A 76 -4.30 6.72 1.09
N MET A 77 -5.43 7.21 1.58
CA MET A 77 -6.03 6.69 2.80
C MET A 77 -6.52 5.24 2.67
N ASP A 78 -7.02 4.84 1.50
CA ASP A 78 -7.41 3.46 1.21
C ASP A 78 -6.21 2.51 1.32
N MET A 79 -5.10 2.87 0.67
CA MET A 79 -3.84 2.12 0.71
C MET A 79 -3.24 2.02 2.12
N PHE A 80 -3.26 3.13 2.87
CA PHE A 80 -2.81 3.12 4.26
C PHE A 80 -3.66 2.18 5.12
N LYS A 81 -4.99 2.32 5.05
CA LYS A 81 -5.92 1.48 5.82
C LYS A 81 -5.76 0.02 5.45
N LEU A 82 -5.67 -0.30 4.15
CA LEU A 82 -5.48 -1.65 3.64
C LEU A 82 -4.33 -2.38 4.34
N VAL A 83 -3.20 -1.71 4.53
CA VAL A 83 -2.02 -2.31 5.15
C VAL A 83 -2.11 -2.30 6.68
N ILE A 84 -2.57 -1.22 7.30
CA ILE A 84 -2.64 -1.11 8.76
C ILE A 84 -3.63 -2.12 9.37
N VAL A 85 -4.79 -2.34 8.75
CA VAL A 85 -5.79 -3.29 9.28
C VAL A 85 -5.32 -4.75 9.21
N THR A 86 -4.27 -5.05 8.44
CA THR A 86 -3.68 -6.39 8.36
C THR A 86 -2.65 -6.67 9.45
N LEU A 87 -2.08 -5.64 10.08
CA LEU A 87 -1.02 -5.80 11.09
C LEU A 87 -1.37 -6.77 12.23
N PRO A 88 -2.58 -6.75 12.83
CA PRO A 88 -2.92 -7.68 13.90
C PRO A 88 -2.98 -9.15 13.45
N ARG A 89 -3.07 -9.43 12.14
CA ARG A 89 -3.14 -10.79 11.59
C ARG A 89 -1.75 -11.40 11.36
N TYR A 90 -0.71 -10.59 11.30
CA TYR A 90 0.65 -11.07 11.02
C TYR A 90 1.34 -11.55 12.30
N ILE A 91 1.48 -12.88 12.41
CA ILE A 91 2.24 -13.52 13.47
C ILE A 91 3.76 -13.33 13.28
N ASP A 92 4.21 -13.18 12.04
CA ASP A 92 5.62 -13.07 11.68
C ASP A 92 6.10 -11.61 11.62
N ALA A 93 7.33 -11.39 12.07
CA ALA A 93 7.95 -10.06 12.05
C ALA A 93 8.16 -9.51 10.62
N PRO A 94 8.59 -10.31 9.61
CA PRO A 94 8.80 -9.80 8.26
C PRO A 94 7.55 -9.13 7.65
N SER A 95 6.37 -9.75 7.77
CA SER A 95 5.12 -9.18 7.25
C SER A 95 4.74 -7.88 7.96
N ARG A 96 4.91 -7.81 9.29
CA ARG A 96 4.67 -6.58 10.06
C ARG A 96 5.61 -5.45 9.64
N LEU A 97 6.90 -5.75 9.49
CA LEU A 97 7.90 -4.75 9.09
C LEU A 97 7.66 -4.25 7.66
N ALA A 98 7.34 -5.14 6.72
CA ALA A 98 7.02 -4.75 5.35
C ALA A 98 5.79 -3.83 5.30
N ALA A 99 4.74 -4.18 6.03
CA ALA A 99 3.53 -3.38 6.15
C ALA A 99 3.79 -1.98 6.74
N LEU A 100 4.54 -1.91 7.84
CA LEU A 100 4.95 -0.63 8.43
C LEU A 100 5.83 0.19 7.48
N LYS A 101 6.72 -0.47 6.72
CA LYS A 101 7.57 0.22 5.75
C LYS A 101 6.76 0.85 4.62
N MET A 102 5.72 0.17 4.17
CA MET A 102 4.78 0.70 3.19
C MET A 102 4.06 1.94 3.73
N ALA A 103 3.52 1.87 4.95
CA ALA A 103 2.88 3.02 5.60
C ALA A 103 3.85 4.21 5.79
N GLU A 104 5.08 3.94 6.24
CA GLU A 104 6.14 4.95 6.36
C GLU A 104 6.46 5.60 5.01
N THR A 105 6.50 4.81 3.93
CA THR A 105 6.79 5.31 2.58
C THR A 105 5.75 6.33 2.13
N MET A 106 4.47 6.10 2.41
CA MET A 106 3.38 7.02 2.08
C MET A 106 3.51 8.34 2.82
N VAL A 107 3.73 8.28 4.14
CA VAL A 107 3.93 9.46 4.98
C VAL A 107 5.15 10.23 4.52
N ARG A 108 6.29 9.56 4.38
CA ARG A 108 7.54 10.18 3.97
C ARG A 108 7.43 10.90 2.63
N ARG A 109 6.72 10.31 1.67
CA ARG A 109 6.51 10.95 0.37
C ARG A 109 5.72 12.24 0.50
N ASP A 110 4.61 12.23 1.24
CA ASP A 110 3.82 13.45 1.48
C ASP A 110 4.66 14.52 2.19
N GLU A 111 5.46 14.14 3.19
CA GLU A 111 6.35 15.06 3.89
C GLU A 111 7.47 15.65 3.02
N LEU A 112 7.78 15.03 1.87
CA LEU A 112 8.76 15.52 0.89
C LEU A 112 8.13 16.38 -0.21
N ARG A 113 6.79 16.44 -0.33
CA ARG A 113 6.12 17.35 -1.26
C ARG A 113 6.39 18.81 -0.85
N GLY A 114 6.73 19.65 -1.82
CA GLY A 114 7.07 21.06 -1.60
C GLY A 114 8.48 21.28 -1.06
N LYS A 115 9.34 20.24 -1.07
CA LYS A 115 10.75 20.31 -0.65
C LYS A 115 11.70 19.99 -1.80
N PRO A 116 12.94 20.52 -1.80
CA PRO A 116 13.94 20.25 -2.84
C PRO A 116 14.27 18.75 -3.00
N GLU A 117 14.16 17.96 -1.93
CA GLU A 117 14.43 16.52 -1.92
C GLU A 117 13.25 15.68 -2.45
N GLY A 118 12.14 16.31 -2.84
CA GLY A 118 10.93 15.66 -3.35
C GLY A 118 10.31 16.39 -4.54
N GLU A 119 8.98 16.46 -4.56
CA GLU A 119 8.22 17.13 -5.62
C GLU A 119 8.06 18.63 -5.27
N ALA A 120 9.04 19.45 -5.64
CA ALA A 120 9.15 20.85 -5.22
C ALA A 120 7.93 21.72 -5.59
N ASP A 121 7.28 21.44 -6.73
CA ASP A 121 6.14 22.20 -7.24
C ASP A 121 4.77 21.68 -6.75
N VAL A 122 4.76 20.65 -5.89
CA VAL A 122 3.55 20.00 -5.40
C VAL A 122 3.37 20.30 -3.92
N SER A 123 2.18 20.76 -3.53
CA SER A 123 1.87 21.00 -2.13
C SER A 123 1.64 19.69 -1.36
N LYS A 124 2.03 19.67 -0.08
CA LYS A 124 1.71 18.59 0.85
C LYS A 124 0.19 18.39 0.92
N MET A 125 -0.26 17.14 0.92
CA MET A 125 -1.67 16.77 1.01
C MET A 125 -2.18 16.70 2.45
N GLY A 126 -1.28 16.46 3.42
CA GLY A 126 -1.62 16.35 4.83
C GLY A 126 -1.95 14.92 5.26
N VAL A 127 -1.20 13.95 4.74
CA VAL A 127 -1.45 12.52 4.95
C VAL A 127 -1.31 12.14 6.42
N SER A 128 -0.27 12.66 7.09
CA SER A 128 -0.02 12.44 8.52
C SER A 128 -1.22 12.88 9.38
N GLU A 129 -1.79 14.04 9.09
CA GLU A 129 -2.93 14.61 9.80
C GLU A 129 -4.20 13.77 9.59
N GLN A 130 -4.44 13.30 8.36
CA GLN A 130 -5.56 12.41 8.05
C GLN A 130 -5.44 11.06 8.76
N ILE A 131 -4.23 10.50 8.82
CA ILE A 131 -3.95 9.24 9.54
C ILE A 131 -4.25 9.41 11.03
N ILE A 132 -3.74 10.48 11.67
CA ILE A 132 -3.98 10.75 13.10
C ILE A 132 -5.47 10.94 13.36
N GLY A 133 -6.17 11.70 12.51
CA GLY A 133 -7.61 11.90 12.61
C GLY A 133 -8.38 10.58 12.54
N TRP A 134 -8.03 9.71 11.59
CA TRP A 134 -8.64 8.39 11.46
C TRP A 134 -8.36 7.49 12.68
N LEU A 135 -7.12 7.44 13.17
CA LEU A 135 -6.76 6.66 14.36
C LEU A 135 -7.53 7.12 15.61
N ASN A 136 -7.74 8.43 15.78
CA ASN A 136 -8.52 8.96 16.90
C ASN A 136 -9.99 8.51 16.84
N VAL A 137 -10.60 8.52 15.65
CA VAL A 137 -11.96 8.00 15.43
C VAL A 137 -12.02 6.51 15.75
N GLU A 138 -11.03 5.73 15.29
CA GLU A 138 -10.95 4.29 15.52
C GLU A 138 -10.81 3.97 17.01
N ALA A 139 -9.89 4.63 17.72
CA ALA A 139 -9.68 4.45 19.15
C ALA A 139 -10.93 4.79 19.96
N THR A 140 -11.62 5.88 19.62
CA THR A 140 -12.88 6.29 20.26
C THR A 140 -14.00 5.27 20.02
N ARG A 141 -14.06 4.68 18.82
CA ARG A 141 -15.03 3.62 18.53
C ARG A 141 -14.78 2.39 19.39
N MET A 142 -13.52 1.98 19.52
CA MET A 142 -13.13 0.84 20.35
C MET A 142 -13.43 1.07 21.83
N SER A 143 -13.19 2.28 22.36
CA SER A 143 -13.47 2.59 23.76
C SER A 143 -14.96 2.57 24.08
N LYS A 144 -15.81 3.03 23.15
CA LYS A 144 -17.28 3.01 23.30
C LYS A 144 -17.89 1.62 23.13
N SER A 145 -17.26 0.75 22.33
CA SER A 145 -17.72 -0.64 22.15
C SER A 145 -17.34 -1.56 23.31
N SER A 146 -16.49 -1.10 24.23
CA SER A 146 -15.93 -1.91 25.32
C SER A 146 -16.54 -1.59 26.70
N GLY A 147 -17.59 -0.75 26.76
CA GLY A 147 -18.34 -0.41 27.97
C GLY A 147 -19.83 -0.62 27.76
#